data_AF-A0A1H4EPC8-F1
#
_entry.id   AF-A0A1H4EPC8-F1
#
_cell.length_a   1.000
_cell.length_b   1.000
_cell.length_c   1.000
_cell.angle_alpha   90.00
_cell.angle_beta   90.00
_cell.angle_gamma   90.00
#
_symmetry.space_group_name_H-M   'P 1'
#
loop_
_entity.id
_entity.type
_entity.pdbx_description
1 polymer ?
#
loop_
_entity_poly.entity_id
_entity_poly.type
_entity_poly.pdbx_seq_one_letter_code
_entity_poly.pdbx_strand_id
1 'polypeptide(L)' 'MGENKSFSGQPVLSQILDVIPSAIINAANRKHQSNRYYKRLPLRVHLVSLLYGVFSYCNGLRELCEGLLA' A
#
# COMPACT_ATOMS: atom_id res chain seq x y z
N MET A 1 20.56 -17.86 -7.12
CA MET A 1 19.52 -18.01 -8.17
C MET A 1 18.36 -17.12 -7.77
N GLY A 2 18.30 -15.87 -8.27
CA GLY A 2 17.19 -14.98 -7.95
C GLY A 2 16.05 -15.25 -8.93
N GLU A 3 15.01 -15.96 -8.50
CA GLU A 3 13.81 -16.12 -9.31
C GLU A 3 13.23 -14.73 -9.63
N ASN A 4 13.16 -14.40 -10.92
CA ASN A 4 12.48 -13.21 -11.38
C ASN A 4 10.99 -13.36 -11.08
N LYS A 5 10.50 -12.68 -10.03
CA LYS A 5 9.07 -12.66 -9.64
C LYS A 5 8.19 -11.83 -10.59
N SER A 6 8.60 -11.66 -11.85
CA SER A 6 7.75 -11.03 -12.87
C SER A 6 6.76 -12.08 -13.39
N PHE A 7 5.83 -12.49 -12.53
CA PHE A 7 4.75 -13.39 -12.90
C PHE A 7 3.65 -12.57 -13.57
N SER A 8 3.30 -12.94 -14.81
CA SER A 8 2.20 -12.34 -15.58
C SER A 8 0.82 -12.48 -14.93
N GLY A 9 0.70 -13.24 -13.83
CA GLY A 9 -0.51 -13.39 -13.01
C GLY A 9 -0.54 -12.53 -11.74
N GLN A 10 0.52 -11.79 -11.40
CA GLN A 10 0.50 -10.91 -10.23
C GLN A 10 -0.29 -9.63 -10.55
N PRO A 11 -1.23 -9.18 -9.69
CA PRO A 11 -1.96 -7.95 -9.90
C PRO A 11 -1.02 -6.76 -10.14
N VAL A 12 -1.27 -5.97 -11.20
CA VAL A 12 -0.43 -4.82 -11.59
C VAL A 12 -0.22 -3.85 -10.42
N LEU A 13 -1.27 -3.62 -9.62
CA LEU A 13 -1.19 -2.78 -8.43
C LEU A 13 -0.15 -3.29 -7.42
N SER A 14 -0.06 -4.60 -7.20
CA SER A 14 0.94 -5.17 -6.30
C SER A 14 2.35 -4.94 -6.83
N GLN A 15 2.56 -5.07 -8.14
CA GLN A 15 3.86 -4.84 -8.76
C GLN A 15 4.30 -3.38 -8.62
N ILE A 16 3.38 -2.43 -8.79
CA ILE A 16 3.64 -1.00 -8.58
C ILE A 16 3.99 -0.71 -7.12
N LEU A 17 3.24 -1.29 -6.18
CA LEU A 17 3.49 -1.09 -4.75
C LEU A 17 4.82 -1.71 -4.30
N ASP A 18 5.27 -2.79 -4.94
CA ASP A 18 6.54 -3.46 -4.66
C ASP A 18 7.77 -2.61 -5.08
N VAL A 19 7.57 -1.59 -5.92
CA VAL A 19 8.62 -0.60 -6.25
C VAL A 19 9.03 0.21 -5.01
N ILE A 20 8.15 0.35 -4.01
CA ILE A 20 8.43 1.09 -2.79
C ILE A 20 9.17 0.17 -1.81
N PRO A 21 10.47 0.42 -1.51
CA PRO A 21 11.21 -0.44 -0.60
C PRO A 21 10.64 -0.36 0.82
N SER A 22 10.41 -1.52 1.44
CA SER A 22 9.90 -1.61 2.82
C SER A 22 10.79 -0.89 3.84
N ALA A 23 12.10 -0.79 3.57
CA ALA A 23 13.05 -0.05 4.40
C ALA A 23 12.67 1.44 4.54
N ILE A 24 12.21 2.07 3.46
CA ILE A 24 11.80 3.48 3.46
C ILE A 24 10.54 3.66 4.32
N ILE A 25 9.55 2.78 4.14
CA ILE A 25 8.30 2.80 4.92
C ILE A 25 8.62 2.62 6.41
N ASN A 26 9.52 1.70 6.75
CA ASN A 26 9.93 1.44 8.13
C ASN A 26 10.72 2.60 8.73
N ALA A 27 11.58 3.25 7.95
CA ALA A 27 12.32 4.44 8.39
C ALA A 27 11.36 5.61 8.66
N ALA A 28 10.41 5.86 7.75
CA ALA A 28 9.38 6.88 7.92
C ALA A 28 8.51 6.60 9.15
N ASN A 29 8.07 5.35 9.34
CA ASN A 29 7.28 4.95 10.50
C ASN A 29 8.00 5.24 11.82
N ARG A 30 9.30 4.94 11.90
CA ARG A 30 10.11 5.20 13.11
C ARG A 30 10.32 6.70 13.33
N LYS A 31 10.66 7.43 12.27
CA LYS A 31 10.90 8.88 12.31
C LYS A 31 9.67 9.65 12.79
N HIS A 32 8.49 9.30 12.29
CA HIS A 32 7.25 10.01 12.57
C HIS A 32 6.37 9.33 13.62
N GLN A 33 6.81 8.20 14.18
CA GLN A 33 6.03 7.38 15.11
C GLN A 33 4.61 7.08 14.61
N SER A 34 4.44 6.89 13.30
CA SER A 34 3.14 6.75 12.64
C SER A 34 2.31 5.60 13.20
N ASN A 35 2.99 4.57 13.72
CA ASN A 35 2.39 3.41 14.35
C ASN A 35 2.39 3.47 15.90
N ARG A 36 2.51 4.62 16.57
CA ARG A 36 2.54 4.64 18.04
C ARG A 36 1.15 4.55 18.70
N TYR A 37 0.13 5.16 18.10
CA TYR A 37 -1.22 5.27 18.67
C TYR A 37 -2.33 4.80 17.72
N TYR A 38 -1.97 4.21 16.58
CA TYR A 38 -2.94 3.67 15.63
C TYR A 38 -3.67 2.46 16.22
N LYS A 39 -5.00 2.40 16.08
CA LYS A 39 -5.82 1.29 16.58
C LYS A 39 -6.16 0.23 15.53
N ARG A 40 -6.41 0.65 14.28
CA ARG A 40 -6.95 -0.25 13.22
C ARG A 40 -6.37 -0.06 11.82
N LEU A 41 -5.49 0.94 11.61
CA LEU A 41 -4.94 1.24 10.28
C LEU A 41 -3.43 1.55 10.37
N PRO A 42 -2.56 0.53 10.31
CA PRO A 42 -1.10 0.73 10.32
C PRO A 42 -0.65 1.54 9.09
N LEU A 43 0.47 2.26 9.22
CA LEU A 43 1.02 3.12 8.16
C LEU A 43 1.08 2.44 6.79
N ARG A 44 1.53 1.18 6.73
CA ARG A 44 1.64 0.47 5.44
C ARG A 44 0.28 0.28 4.78
N VAL A 45 -0.75 -0.08 5.55
CA VAL A 45 -2.10 -0.25 5.03
C VAL A 45 -2.67 1.11 4.63
N HIS A 46 -2.47 2.15 5.45
CA HIS A 46 -2.90 3.51 5.09
C HIS A 46 -2.27 4.01 3.79
N LEU A 47 -0.96 3.79 3.62
CA LEU A 47 -0.23 4.14 2.40
C LEU A 47 -0.78 3.41 1.18
N VAL A 48 -1.01 2.09 1.28
CA VAL A 48 -1.59 1.30 0.20
C VAL A 48 -2.99 1.79 -0.15
N SER A 49 -3.83 2.10 0.85
CA SER A 49 -5.18 2.65 0.62
C SER A 49 -5.15 3.99 -0.12
N LEU A 50 -4.23 4.90 0.27
CA LEU A 50 -4.10 6.21 -0.41
C LEU A 50 -3.62 6.06 -1.85
N LEU A 51 -2.60 5.21 -2.08
CA LEU A 51 -2.08 4.96 -3.43
C LEU A 51 -3.13 4.28 -4.31
N TYR A 52 -3.88 3.31 -3.77
CA TYR A 52 -5.02 2.71 -4.46
C TYR A 52 -6.05 3.77 -4.86
N GLY A 53 -6.45 4.66 -3.94
CA GLY A 53 -7.41 5.72 -4.23
C GLY A 53 -6.96 6.64 -5.36
N VAL A 54 -5.67 7.02 -5.38
CA VAL A 54 -5.10 7.87 -6.45
C VAL A 54 -5.06 7.13 -7.78
N PHE A 55 -4.56 5.89 -7.81
CA PHE A 55 -4.43 5.13 -9.06
C PHE A 55 -5.77 4.72 -9.65
N SER A 56 -6.77 4.49 -8.80
CA SER A 56 -8.12 4.09 -9.20
C SER A 56 -9.07 5.29 -9.36
N TYR A 57 -8.59 6.53 -9.20
CA TYR A 57 -9.40 7.76 -9.25
C TYR A 57 -10.64 7.72 -8.33
N CYS A 58 -10.50 7.13 -7.14
CA CYS A 58 -11.59 7.10 -6.16
C CYS A 58 -11.82 8.50 -5.58
N ASN A 59 -13.05 8.99 -5.65
CA ASN A 59 -13.45 10.30 -5.14
C ASN A 59 -14.03 10.24 -3.72
N GLY A 60 -14.31 9.04 -3.20
CA GLY A 60 -14.87 8.85 -1.87
C GLY A 60 -14.32 7.64 -1.13
N LEU A 61 -14.41 7.69 0.20
CA LEU A 61 -14.05 6.57 1.08
C LEU A 61 -14.85 5.31 0.77
N ARG A 62 -16.11 5.45 0.33
CA ARG A 62 -16.96 4.33 -0.04
C ARG A 62 -16.40 3.57 -1.25
N GLU A 63 -16.10 4.28 -2.33
CA GLU A 63 -15.51 3.69 -3.54
C GLU A 63 -14.16 3.03 -3.25
N LEU A 64 -13.33 3.70 -2.43
CA LEU A 64 -12.06 3.15 -1.98
C LEU A 64 -12.25 1.85 -1.19
N CYS A 65 -13.17 1.82 -0.23
CA CYS A 65 -13.44 0.63 0.59
C CYS A 65 -14.03 -0.52 -0.25
N GLU A 66 -14.99 -0.23 -1.14
CA GLU A 66 -15.57 -1.22 -2.05
C GLU A 66 -14.49 -1.79 -2.98
N GLY A 67 -13.61 -0.94 -3.51
CA GLY A 67 -12.51 -1.36 -4.36
C GLY A 67 -11.41 -2.17 -3.68
N LEU A 68 -11.17 -1.94 -2.38
CA LEU A 68 -10.22 -2.74 -1.58
C LEU A 68 -10.82 -4.06 -1.06
N LEU A 69 -12.15 -4.22 -1.13
CA LEU A 69 -12.87 -5.43 -0.74
C LEU A 69 -13.05 -6.43 -1.91
N ALA A 70 -12.98 -5.93 -3.15
CA ALA A 70 -13.11 -6.70 -4.38
C ALA A 70 -11.84 -7.52 -4.70
#